data_AF-A0A2N2FRB2-F1
#
_entry.id   AF-A0A2N2FRB2-F1
#
_cell.length_a   1.000
_cell.length_b   1.000
_cell.length_c   1.000
_cell.angle_alpha   90.00
_cell.angle_beta   90.00
_cell.angle_gamma   90.00
#
_symmetry.space_group_name_H-M   'P 1'
#
loop_
_entity.id
_entity.type
_entity.pdbx_description
1 polymer ?
#
loop_
_entity_poly.entity_id
_entity_poly.type
_entity_poly.pdbx_seq_one_letter_code
_entity_poly.pdbx_strand_id
1 'polypeptide(L)'
;MHIKGTTILAVKKDDKITVAGDGQVTLDTTILKHGARKVRRLYNNEVIVGFAGATADAFTLFDRFDQKLEQYNGNLLRAAVELTKDWRTDRVLRHLEALMIAVSRDYSLIISGNGDVIESDDDVMAIGSGGAY
;
A
#
# COMPACT_ATOMS: atom_id res chain seq x y z
N MET A 1 -18.35 -11.79 8.85
CA MET A 1 -18.45 -11.07 7.56
C MET A 1 -17.04 -10.73 7.13
N HIS A 2 -16.50 -11.45 6.14
CA HIS A 2 -15.11 -11.34 5.71
C HIS A 2 -15.04 -10.69 4.32
N ILE A 3 -14.37 -9.55 4.21
CA ILE A 3 -14.13 -8.88 2.93
C ILE A 3 -12.78 -9.34 2.38
N LYS A 4 -12.77 -9.99 1.22
CA LYS A 4 -11.54 -10.21 0.46
C LYS A 4 -11.33 -9.03 -0.48
N GLY A 5 -10.20 -8.35 -0.29
CA GLY A 5 -9.77 -7.24 -1.11
C GLY A 5 -9.10 -7.68 -2.41
N THR A 6 -8.72 -6.67 -3.18
CA THR A 6 -7.92 -6.77 -4.40
C THR A 6 -6.53 -7.31 -4.11
N THR A 7 -5.88 -7.82 -5.15
CA THR A 7 -4.47 -8.14 -5.22
C THR A 7 -3.74 -6.96 -5.83
N ILE A 8 -2.67 -6.51 -5.19
CA ILE A 8 -1.74 -5.51 -5.73
C ILE A 8 -0.42 -6.21 -5.99
N LEU A 9 0.14 -6.00 -7.17
CA LEU A 9 1.48 -6.44 -7.57
C LEU A 9 2.31 -5.21 -7.91
N ALA A 10 3.53 -5.16 -7.41
CA ALA A 10 4.55 -4.23 -7.81
C ALA A 10 5.74 -4.98 -8.40
N VAL A 11 6.22 -4.49 -9.52
CA VAL A 11 7.43 -4.99 -10.18
C VAL A 11 8.27 -3.77 -10.54
N LYS A 12 9.52 -3.81 -10.13
CA LYS A 12 10.57 -2.93 -10.62
C LYS A 12 11.50 -3.76 -11.49
N LYS A 13 11.77 -3.28 -12.69
CA LYS A 13 12.68 -3.92 -13.63
C LYS A 13 13.44 -2.84 -14.37
N ASP A 14 14.75 -2.87 -14.26
CA ASP A 14 15.64 -1.80 -14.73
C ASP A 14 15.17 -0.45 -14.14
N ASP A 15 15.05 0.60 -14.97
CA ASP A 15 14.52 1.91 -14.56
C ASP A 15 12.98 2.02 -14.64
N LYS A 16 12.26 0.90 -14.75
CA LYS A 16 10.79 0.90 -14.89
C LYS A 16 10.10 0.31 -13.68
N ILE A 17 9.14 1.07 -13.16
CA ILE A 17 8.28 0.67 -12.05
C ILE A 17 6.86 0.48 -12.57
N THR A 18 6.26 -0.66 -12.23
CA THR A 18 4.84 -0.94 -12.48
C THR A 18 4.21 -1.41 -11.19
N VAL A 19 3.14 -0.73 -10.78
CA VAL A 19 2.24 -1.22 -9.72
C VAL A 19 0.87 -1.39 -10.34
N ALA A 20 0.32 -2.58 -10.24
CA ALA A 20 -0.98 -2.94 -10.78
C ALA A 20 -1.83 -3.57 -9.67
N GLY A 21 -3.15 -3.45 -9.83
CA GLY A 21 -4.08 -4.15 -8.99
C GLY A 21 -5.34 -4.51 -9.75
N ASP A 22 -5.96 -5.62 -9.38
CA ASP A 22 -7.29 -5.94 -9.88
C ASP A 22 -8.35 -5.07 -9.15
N GLY A 23 -9.61 -5.22 -9.57
CA GLY A 23 -10.71 -4.42 -9.04
C GLY A 23 -11.76 -5.21 -8.27
N GLN A 24 -11.56 -6.51 -8.04
CA GLN A 24 -12.55 -7.36 -7.39
C GLN A 24 -12.61 -7.09 -5.88
N VAL A 25 -13.84 -6.88 -5.39
CA VAL A 25 -14.15 -6.83 -3.96
C VAL A 25 -15.17 -7.92 -3.69
N THR A 26 -14.83 -8.85 -2.81
CA THR A 26 -15.68 -10.01 -2.49
C THR A 26 -16.10 -9.97 -1.03
N LEU A 27 -17.39 -10.11 -0.76
CA LEU A 27 -17.95 -10.26 0.58
C LEU A 27 -18.32 -11.72 0.79
N ASP A 28 -17.60 -12.40 1.67
CA ASP A 28 -17.68 -13.84 1.90
C ASP A 28 -17.51 -14.62 0.58
N THR A 29 -18.59 -14.97 -0.12
CA THR A 29 -18.58 -15.67 -1.41
C THR A 29 -19.16 -14.86 -2.58
N THR A 30 -19.67 -13.65 -2.32
CA THR A 30 -20.36 -12.81 -3.30
C THR A 30 -19.47 -11.67 -3.79
N ILE A 31 -19.33 -11.51 -5.10
CA ILE A 31 -18.62 -10.36 -5.68
C ILE A 31 -19.51 -9.12 -5.57
N LEU A 32 -19.02 -8.09 -4.88
CA LEU A 32 -19.72 -6.81 -4.71
C LEU A 32 -19.34 -5.79 -5.78
N LYS A 33 -18.10 -5.82 -6.28
CA LYS A 33 -17.57 -4.84 -7.23
C LYS A 33 -16.43 -5.45 -8.03
N HIS A 34 -16.33 -5.08 -9.31
CA HIS A 34 -15.24 -5.51 -10.21
C HIS A 34 -14.24 -4.39 -10.55
N GLY A 35 -14.55 -3.13 -10.24
CA GLY A 35 -13.76 -1.96 -10.66
C GLY A 35 -13.25 -1.11 -9.51
N ALA A 36 -12.80 -1.71 -8.41
CA ALA A 36 -12.07 -0.98 -7.39
C ALA A 36 -10.73 -0.46 -7.94
N ARG A 37 -10.31 0.73 -7.52
CA ARG A 37 -8.99 1.29 -7.85
C ARG A 37 -8.27 1.59 -6.55
N LYS A 38 -7.28 0.77 -6.22
CA LYS A 38 -6.51 0.88 -4.96
C LYS A 38 -5.03 1.13 -5.19
N VAL A 39 -4.65 1.44 -6.43
CA VAL A 39 -3.32 1.95 -6.78
C VAL A 39 -3.45 3.46 -6.99
N ARG A 40 -2.57 4.23 -6.37
CA ARG A 40 -2.54 5.69 -6.47
C ARG A 40 -1.11 6.17 -6.62
N ARG A 41 -0.95 7.35 -7.20
CA ARG A 41 0.32 8.05 -7.24
C ARG A 41 0.30 9.17 -6.20
N LEU A 42 1.37 9.27 -5.44
CA LEU A 42 1.61 10.25 -4.37
C LEU A 42 2.88 11.05 -4.69
N TYR A 43 3.15 12.09 -3.90
CA TYR A 43 4.36 12.92 -3.96
C TYR A 43 4.70 13.32 -5.40
N ASN A 44 3.90 14.22 -5.98
CA ASN A 44 4.08 14.71 -7.36
C ASN A 44 4.18 13.61 -8.43
N ASN A 45 3.50 12.49 -8.20
CA ASN A 45 3.51 11.29 -9.06
C ASN A 45 4.81 10.46 -9.06
N GLU A 46 5.74 10.75 -8.16
CA GLU A 46 7.03 10.06 -8.06
C GLU A 46 6.97 8.78 -7.22
N VAL A 47 5.97 8.65 -6.35
CA VAL A 47 5.75 7.44 -5.54
C VAL A 47 4.45 6.77 -5.95
N ILE A 48 4.50 5.47 -6.24
CA ILE A 48 3.32 4.67 -6.55
C ILE A 48 2.99 3.78 -5.35
N VAL A 49 1.75 3.87 -4.87
CA VAL A 49 1.27 3.12 -3.72
C VAL A 49 0.11 2.22 -4.08
N GLY A 50 -0.01 1.10 -3.38
CA GLY A 50 -1.15 0.20 -3.50
C GLY A 50 -1.56 -0.40 -2.16
N PHE A 51 -2.86 -0.58 -1.96
CA PHE A 51 -3.41 -1.03 -0.68
C PHE A 51 -4.41 -2.18 -0.88
N ALA A 52 -4.31 -3.24 -0.09
CA ALA A 52 -5.18 -4.42 -0.22
C ALA A 52 -6.38 -4.45 0.75
N GLY A 53 -6.44 -3.55 1.73
CA GLY A 53 -7.50 -3.50 2.75
C GLY A 53 -8.78 -2.76 2.34
N ALA A 54 -9.58 -2.31 3.31
CA ALA A 54 -10.82 -1.58 3.03
C ALA A 54 -10.56 -0.20 2.42
N THR A 55 -11.45 0.25 1.53
CA THR A 55 -11.24 1.46 0.74
C THR A 55 -11.13 2.74 1.57
N ALA A 56 -11.91 2.86 2.65
CA ALA A 56 -11.88 4.05 3.52
C ALA A 56 -10.52 4.20 4.24
N ASP A 57 -9.96 3.09 4.69
CA ASP A 57 -8.66 3.05 5.35
C ASP A 57 -7.53 3.39 4.37
N ALA A 58 -7.65 2.91 3.11
CA ALA A 58 -6.72 3.22 2.04
C ALA A 58 -6.57 4.73 1.83
N PHE A 59 -7.69 5.46 1.73
CA PHE A 59 -7.66 6.91 1.55
C PHE A 59 -6.96 7.62 2.71
N THR A 60 -7.30 7.23 3.94
CA THR A 60 -6.72 7.83 5.14
C THR A 60 -5.20 7.60 5.22
N LEU A 61 -4.75 6.39 4.89
CA LEU A 61 -3.32 6.05 4.88
C LEU A 61 -2.57 6.75 3.75
N PHE A 62 -3.15 6.84 2.55
CA PHE A 62 -2.56 7.55 1.43
C PHE A 62 -2.37 9.03 1.75
N ASP A 63 -3.39 9.70 2.28
CA ASP A 63 -3.31 11.13 2.57
C ASP A 63 -2.28 11.42 3.69
N ARG A 64 -2.21 10.58 4.73
CA ARG A 64 -1.17 10.68 5.77
C ARG A 64 0.23 10.40 5.23
N PHE A 65 0.35 9.41 4.37
CA PHE A 65 1.65 9.05 3.81
C PHE A 65 2.16 10.13 2.85
N ASP A 66 1.29 10.74 2.06
CA ASP A 66 1.62 11.88 1.20
C ASP A 66 2.16 13.06 2.03
N GLN A 67 1.52 13.37 3.15
CA GLN A 67 2.02 14.39 4.09
C GLN A 67 3.42 14.05 4.65
N LYS A 68 3.69 12.77 4.96
CA LYS A 68 5.03 12.34 5.41
C LYS A 68 6.04 12.46 4.27
N LEU A 69 5.68 12.10 3.04
CA LEU A 69 6.54 12.27 1.89
C LEU A 69 6.88 13.74 1.66
N GLU A 70 5.91 14.66 1.76
CA GLU A 70 6.15 16.10 1.72
C GLU A 70 7.09 16.55 2.85
N GLN A 71 6.79 16.16 4.10
CA GLN A 71 7.58 16.53 5.27
C GLN A 71 9.06 16.11 5.18
N TYR A 72 9.32 14.95 4.54
CA TYR A 72 10.67 14.40 4.40
C TYR A 72 11.22 14.53 2.98
N ASN A 73 10.69 15.45 2.17
CA ASN A 73 11.18 15.77 0.83
C ASN A 73 11.34 14.52 -0.06
N GLY A 74 10.32 13.67 -0.09
CA GLY A 74 10.30 12.47 -0.94
C GLY A 74 11.14 11.30 -0.43
N ASN A 75 11.76 11.40 0.74
CA ASN A 75 12.51 10.28 1.32
C ASN A 75 11.55 9.14 1.71
N LEU A 76 11.42 8.15 0.81
CA LEU A 76 10.44 7.08 0.92
C LEU A 76 10.62 6.24 2.19
N LEU A 77 11.84 5.80 2.48
CA LEU A 77 12.12 4.97 3.65
C LEU A 77 11.81 5.71 4.96
N ARG A 78 12.23 6.98 5.06
CA ARG A 78 11.96 7.80 6.25
C ARG A 78 10.47 8.07 6.41
N ALA A 79 9.77 8.43 5.34
CA ALA A 79 8.33 8.65 5.37
C ALA A 79 7.58 7.38 5.80
N ALA A 80 8.01 6.20 5.33
CA ALA A 80 7.41 4.91 5.70
C ALA A 80 7.57 4.62 7.19
N VAL A 81 8.77 4.80 7.74
CA VAL A 81 9.04 4.60 9.17
C VAL A 81 8.27 5.59 10.04
N GLU A 82 8.09 6.83 9.59
CA GLU A 82 7.32 7.82 10.36
C GLU A 82 5.81 7.59 10.24
N LEU A 83 5.33 7.08 9.10
CA LEU A 83 3.95 6.61 8.96
C LEU A 83 3.66 5.46 9.93
N THR A 84 4.55 4.46 10.04
CA THR A 84 4.32 3.31 10.93
C THR A 84 4.29 3.70 12.40
N LYS A 85 5.07 4.70 12.82
CA LYS A 85 4.99 5.28 14.17
C LYS A 85 3.62 5.91 14.43
N ASP A 86 3.13 6.73 13.49
CA ASP A 86 1.79 7.34 13.58
C ASP A 86 0.69 6.26 13.59
N TRP A 87 0.82 5.25 12.74
CA TRP A 87 -0.14 4.15 12.63
C TRP A 87 -0.29 3.40 13.96
N ARG A 88 0.81 3.11 14.65
CA ARG A 88 0.79 2.40 15.94
C ARG A 88 0.20 3.23 17.09
N THR A 89 0.32 4.55 17.02
CA THR A 89 -0.15 5.46 18.09
C THR A 89 -1.59 5.88 17.90
N ASP A 90 -2.08 5.89 16.66
CA ASP A 90 -3.45 6.27 16.34
C ASP A 90 -4.45 5.19 16.76
N ARG A 91 -5.46 5.60 17.55
CA ARG A 91 -6.48 4.70 18.12
C ARG A 91 -7.29 3.96 17.05
N VAL A 92 -7.51 4.59 15.90
CA VAL A 92 -8.29 4.03 14.79
C VAL A 92 -7.40 3.14 13.94
N LEU A 93 -6.21 3.62 13.58
CA LEU A 93 -5.35 2.92 12.64
C LEU A 93 -4.74 1.64 13.22
N ARG A 94 -4.42 1.57 14.52
CA ARG A 94 -3.75 0.39 15.11
C ARG A 94 -4.49 -0.95 15.01
N HIS A 95 -5.78 -0.94 14.68
CA HIS A 95 -6.60 -2.15 14.51
C HIS A 95 -6.69 -2.61 13.04
N LEU A 96 -6.03 -1.89 12.13
CA LEU A 96 -5.99 -2.24 10.71
C LEU A 96 -4.99 -3.37 10.46
N GLU A 97 -5.51 -4.53 10.11
CA GLU A 97 -4.76 -5.65 9.55
C GLU A 97 -4.58 -5.44 8.04
N ALA A 98 -3.79 -4.43 7.66
CA ALA A 98 -3.57 -4.11 6.25
C ALA A 98 -2.10 -3.93 5.91
N LEU A 99 -1.79 -4.30 4.66
CA LEU A 99 -0.50 -4.08 4.02
C LEU A 99 -0.65 -3.01 2.94
N MET A 100 0.38 -2.18 2.80
CA MET A 100 0.53 -1.18 1.75
C MET A 100 1.85 -1.42 1.03
N ILE A 101 1.82 -1.43 -0.30
CA ILE A 101 3.03 -1.33 -1.13
C ILE A 101 3.28 0.15 -1.41
N ALA A 102 4.54 0.58 -1.34
CA ALA A 102 5.00 1.90 -1.78
C ALA A 102 6.31 1.79 -2.55
N VAL A 103 6.35 2.34 -3.75
CA VAL A 103 7.50 2.21 -4.66
C VAL A 103 7.91 3.57 -5.20
N SER A 104 9.20 3.90 -5.09
CA SER A 104 9.86 5.02 -5.76
C SER A 104 10.95 4.51 -6.69
N ARG A 105 11.67 5.43 -7.35
CA ARG A 105 12.86 5.09 -8.15
C ARG A 105 13.89 4.27 -7.37
N ASP A 106 14.03 4.55 -6.09
CA ASP A 106 15.12 4.01 -5.28
C ASP A 106 14.66 2.79 -4.49
N TYR A 107 13.48 2.84 -3.85
CA TYR A 107 13.03 1.83 -2.90
C TYR A 107 11.69 1.20 -3.28
N SER A 108 11.56 -0.08 -2.92
CA SER A 108 10.37 -0.92 -3.10
C SER A 108 9.96 -1.47 -1.73
N LEU A 109 8.94 -0.89 -1.09
CA LEU A 109 8.60 -1.17 0.31
C LEU A 109 7.21 -1.80 0.48
N ILE A 110 7.11 -2.76 1.40
CA ILE A 110 5.87 -3.19 2.04
C ILE A 110 5.82 -2.57 3.44
N ILE A 111 4.68 -1.96 3.76
CA ILE A 111 4.43 -1.27 5.03
C ILE A 111 3.22 -1.93 5.70
N SER A 112 3.37 -2.30 6.98
CA SER A 112 2.32 -2.97 7.77
C SER A 112 1.80 -2.09 8.90
N GLY A 113 0.54 -2.29 9.27
CA GLY A 113 -0.06 -1.65 10.46
C GLY A 113 0.55 -2.06 11.80
N ASN A 114 1.31 -3.16 11.83
CA ASN A 114 2.03 -3.61 13.02
C ASN A 114 3.35 -2.86 13.25
N GLY A 115 3.78 -2.08 12.26
CA GLY A 115 4.95 -1.23 12.35
C GLY A 115 6.11 -1.66 11.47
N ASP A 116 5.92 -2.66 10.62
CA ASP A 116 6.98 -3.20 9.78
C ASP A 116 7.14 -2.37 8.51
N VAL A 117 8.40 -2.16 8.13
CA VAL A 117 8.80 -1.61 6.83
C VAL A 117 9.80 -2.60 6.24
N ILE A 118 9.38 -3.29 5.18
CA ILE A 118 10.11 -4.40 4.58
C ILE A 118 10.45 -4.00 3.14
N GLU A 119 11.70 -4.13 2.75
CA GLU A 119 12.14 -3.93 1.37
C GLU A 119 12.12 -5.25 0.62
N SER A 120 11.82 -5.19 -0.68
CA SER A 120 11.84 -6.36 -1.56
C SER A 120 13.26 -6.81 -1.86
N ASP A 121 13.54 -8.10 -1.76
CA ASP A 121 14.83 -8.67 -2.18
C ASP A 121 14.96 -8.74 -3.72
N ASP A 122 13.87 -9.10 -4.41
CA ASP A 122 13.88 -9.40 -5.86
C ASP A 122 13.14 -8.36 -6.71
N ASP A 123 12.94 -7.14 -6.20
CA ASP A 123 12.18 -6.06 -6.87
C ASP A 123 10.73 -6.43 -7.29
N VAL A 124 10.17 -7.51 -6.73
CA VAL A 124 8.81 -8.00 -6.94
C VAL A 124 8.10 -8.15 -5.61
N MET A 125 6.93 -7.54 -5.47
CA MET A 125 6.13 -7.58 -4.25
C MET A 125 4.66 -7.74 -4.58
N ALA A 126 3.95 -8.51 -3.77
CA ALA A 126 2.51 -8.64 -3.90
C ALA A 126 1.82 -8.65 -2.53
N ILE A 127 0.62 -8.07 -2.49
CA ILE A 127 -0.24 -8.04 -1.31
C ILE A 127 -1.70 -8.34 -1.70
N GLY A 128 -2.50 -8.74 -0.72
CA GLY A 128 -3.93 -8.98 -0.92
C GLY A 128 -4.27 -10.44 -1.22
N SER A 129 -5.50 -10.66 -1.67
CA SER A 129 -6.12 -12.00 -1.69
C SER A 129 -5.41 -13.01 -2.59
N GLY A 130 -4.79 -12.54 -3.67
CA GLY A 130 -4.01 -13.34 -4.61
C GLY A 130 -2.50 -13.10 -4.53
N GLY A 131 -1.98 -12.44 -3.49
CA GLY A 131 -0.57 -12.02 -3.47
C GLY A 131 0.45 -13.16 -3.48
N ALA A 132 0.08 -14.37 -3.05
CA ALA A 132 0.98 -15.51 -2.97
C ALA A 132 1.01 -16.40 -4.24
N TYR A 133 0.20 -16.08 -5.25
CA TYR A 133 0.08 -16.86 -6.50
C TYR A 133 0.89 -16.21 -7.62
#